data_AF-A0A9P0B5T2-F1
#
_entry.id   AF-A0A9P0B5T2-F1
#
_cell.length_a   1.000
_cell.length_b   1.000
_cell.length_c   1.000
_cell.angle_alpha   90.00
_cell.angle_beta   90.00
_cell.angle_gamma   90.00
#
_symmetry.space_group_name_H-M   'P 1'
#
loop_
_entity.id
_entity.type
_entity.pdbx_description
1 polymer ?
#
loop_
_entity_poly.entity_id
_entity_poly.type
_entity_poly.pdbx_seq_one_letter_code
_entity_poly.pdbx_strand_id
1 'polypeptide(L)'
;MQIFIIYITLHTILIPKIFCNVIIENENCTKLQDEFAKAVSNFTSCGVFHSRPINICEKCVDSYLDLDQTYRKMNELAINDSKCIDYFVGQDRLQIVHTLYMASVNLWEEAKCSKCFDVVNGQLTNNLSADTETFLKLYKKNCCLFK
;
A
#
# COMPACT_ATOMS: atom_id res chain seq x y z
N MET A 1 7.52 -53.54 20.25
CA MET A 1 6.47 -52.61 19.77
C MET A 1 6.27 -51.38 20.67
N GLN A 2 6.71 -51.36 21.93
CA GLN A 2 6.61 -50.17 22.80
C GLN A 2 7.74 -49.14 22.58
N ILE A 3 8.93 -49.56 22.14
CA ILE A 3 10.10 -48.67 21.96
C ILE A 3 9.92 -47.70 20.77
N PHE A 4 9.26 -48.13 19.69
CA PHE A 4 8.98 -47.27 18.53
C PHE A 4 7.97 -46.15 18.84
N ILE A 5 7.02 -46.40 19.75
CA ILE A 5 6.01 -45.41 20.16
C ILE A 5 6.67 -44.28 20.96
N ILE A 6 7.66 -44.60 21.80
CA ILE A 6 8.41 -43.60 22.58
C ILE A 6 9.24 -42.70 21.66
N TYR A 7 9.79 -43.23 20.57
CA TYR A 7 10.56 -42.43 19.61
C TYR A 7 9.69 -41.45 18.82
N ILE A 8 8.47 -41.87 18.44
CA ILE A 8 7.51 -41.00 17.74
C ILE A 8 6.96 -39.92 18.67
N THR A 9 6.67 -40.23 19.95
CA THR A 9 6.21 -39.22 20.92
C THR A 9 7.32 -38.26 21.34
N LEU A 10 8.59 -38.71 21.41
CA LEU A 10 9.71 -37.82 21.71
C LEU A 10 9.99 -36.84 20.55
N HIS A 11 9.81 -37.27 19.30
CA HIS A 11 9.97 -36.38 18.14
C HIS A 11 8.82 -35.38 17.99
N THR A 12 7.59 -35.72 18.35
CA THR A 12 6.44 -34.80 18.25
C THR A 12 6.37 -33.77 19.37
N ILE A 13 7.06 -33.98 20.50
CA ILE A 13 7.11 -33.01 21.63
C ILE A 13 8.26 -31.99 21.46
N LEU A 14 9.28 -32.29 20.65
CA LEU A 14 10.40 -31.37 20.36
C LEU A 14 10.18 -30.46 19.13
N ILE A 15 9.14 -30.71 18.32
CA ILE A 15 8.86 -29.93 17.10
C ILE A 15 7.85 -28.76 17.27
N PRO A 16 7.00 -28.62 18.31
CA PRO A 16 6.00 -27.53 18.32
C PRO A 16 6.57 -26.17 18.71
N LYS A 17 7.90 -26.03 18.87
CA LYS A 17 8.56 -24.76 19.25
C LYS A 17 9.53 -24.19 18.22
N ILE A 18 9.77 -24.85 17.09
CA ILE A 18 10.72 -24.37 16.07
C ILE A 18 10.04 -23.57 14.95
N PHE A 19 8.71 -23.70 14.77
CA PHE A 19 7.98 -22.98 13.71
C PHE A 19 7.31 -21.67 14.13
N CYS A 20 7.35 -21.29 15.41
CA CYS A 20 7.11 -19.91 15.77
C CYS A 20 8.46 -19.22 15.86
N ASN A 21 9.04 -18.86 14.71
CA ASN A 21 9.88 -17.67 14.71
C ASN A 21 8.98 -16.57 15.28
N VAL A 22 9.18 -16.23 16.54
CA VAL A 22 8.69 -14.98 17.10
C VAL A 22 9.30 -13.94 16.18
N ILE A 23 8.51 -13.44 15.22
CA ILE A 23 8.82 -12.19 14.55
C ILE A 23 8.96 -11.25 15.73
N ILE A 24 10.18 -10.75 15.95
CA ILE A 24 10.39 -9.67 16.90
C ILE A 24 9.56 -8.54 16.31
N GLU A 25 8.34 -8.43 16.80
CA GLU A 25 7.37 -7.48 16.33
C GLU A 25 7.94 -6.11 16.70
N ASN A 26 8.61 -5.48 15.74
CA ASN A 26 9.11 -4.15 15.94
C ASN A 26 7.89 -3.25 15.93
N GLU A 27 7.57 -2.62 17.06
CA GLU A 27 6.40 -1.76 17.22
C GLU A 27 6.31 -0.68 16.12
N ASN A 28 7.45 -0.20 15.61
CA ASN A 28 7.46 0.77 14.50
C ASN A 28 7.06 0.12 13.16
N CYS A 29 7.42 -1.14 12.93
CA CYS A 29 6.98 -1.87 11.74
C CYS A 29 5.51 -2.21 11.77
N THR A 30 5.00 -2.69 12.90
CA THR A 30 3.56 -2.95 13.07
C THR A 30 2.77 -1.66 12.88
N LYS A 31 3.25 -0.55 13.44
CA LYS A 31 2.62 0.75 13.22
C LYS A 31 2.60 1.16 11.74
N LEU A 32 3.71 1.00 11.02
CA LEU A 32 3.73 1.30 9.58
C LEU A 32 2.85 0.35 8.78
N GLN A 33 2.74 -0.91 9.18
CA GLN A 33 1.80 -1.87 8.59
C GLN A 33 0.34 -1.43 8.80
N ASP A 34 -0.02 -0.99 9.99
CA ASP A 34 -1.36 -0.47 10.30
C ASP A 34 -1.67 0.81 9.51
N GLU A 35 -0.71 1.72 9.42
CA GLU A 35 -0.80 2.93 8.59
C GLU A 35 -1.00 2.56 7.12
N PHE A 36 -0.26 1.58 6.60
CA PHE A 36 -0.38 1.12 5.22
C PHE A 36 -1.74 0.46 4.98
N ALA A 37 -2.18 -0.41 5.89
CA ALA A 37 -3.48 -1.09 5.82
C ALA A 37 -4.64 -0.08 5.78
N LYS A 38 -4.55 0.98 6.59
CA LYS A 38 -5.53 2.07 6.57
C LYS A 38 -5.48 2.86 5.25
N ALA A 39 -4.29 3.24 4.80
CA ALA A 39 -4.12 4.02 3.58
C ALA A 39 -4.61 3.27 2.33
N VAL A 40 -4.27 1.98 2.20
CA VAL A 40 -4.70 1.15 1.07
C VAL A 40 -6.20 0.85 1.07
N SER A 41 -6.79 0.64 2.24
CA SER A 41 -8.24 0.51 2.37
C SER A 41 -8.96 1.79 1.96
N ASN A 42 -8.48 2.95 2.44
CA ASN A 42 -9.05 4.25 2.10
C ASN A 42 -8.95 4.55 0.60
N PHE A 43 -7.77 4.34 -0.01
CA PHE A 43 -7.58 4.56 -1.45
C PHE A 43 -8.50 3.64 -2.27
N THR A 44 -8.56 2.35 -1.93
CA THR A 44 -9.42 1.37 -2.62
C THR A 44 -10.89 1.76 -2.51
N SER A 45 -11.35 2.08 -1.30
CA SER A 45 -12.74 2.49 -1.07
C SER A 45 -13.08 3.78 -1.82
N CYS A 46 -12.20 4.77 -1.77
CA CYS A 46 -12.34 6.02 -2.50
C CYS A 46 -12.46 5.77 -4.01
N GLY A 47 -11.57 4.97 -4.59
CA GLY A 47 -11.60 4.63 -6.02
C GLY A 47 -12.92 3.98 -6.45
N VAL A 48 -13.50 3.11 -5.62
CA VAL A 48 -14.81 2.50 -5.90
C VAL A 48 -15.93 3.55 -5.90
N PHE A 49 -16.01 4.40 -4.87
CA PHE A 49 -17.04 5.45 -4.78
C PHE A 49 -16.91 6.52 -5.88
N HIS A 50 -15.69 6.73 -6.38
CA HIS A 50 -15.34 7.74 -7.38
C HIS A 50 -15.10 7.15 -8.78
N SER A 51 -15.66 5.96 -9.02
CA SER A 51 -15.56 5.26 -10.32
C SER A 51 -16.57 5.78 -11.35
N ARG A 52 -17.70 6.35 -10.92
CA ARG A 52 -18.76 6.87 -11.82
C ARG A 52 -19.47 8.10 -11.24
N PRO A 53 -19.36 9.29 -11.87
CA PRO A 53 -18.39 9.63 -12.92
C PRO A 53 -16.95 9.48 -12.41
N ILE A 54 -15.99 9.21 -13.29
CA ILE A 54 -14.59 8.99 -12.88
C ILE A 54 -13.99 10.28 -12.31
N ASN A 55 -13.68 10.28 -11.03
CA ASN A 55 -13.07 11.42 -10.31
C ASN A 55 -12.02 10.97 -9.27
N ILE A 56 -11.42 9.80 -9.50
CA ILE A 56 -10.41 9.19 -8.63
C ILE A 56 -9.19 10.10 -8.39
N CYS A 57 -8.67 10.78 -9.42
CA CYS A 57 -7.47 11.61 -9.26
C CYS A 57 -7.73 12.73 -8.27
N GLU A 58 -8.80 13.53 -8.47
CA GLU A 58 -9.11 14.66 -7.60
C GLU A 58 -9.58 14.26 -6.20
N LYS A 59 -10.33 13.15 -6.08
CA LYS A 59 -10.99 12.78 -4.83
C LYS A 59 -10.15 11.87 -3.95
N CYS A 60 -9.21 11.13 -4.53
CA CYS A 60 -8.44 10.10 -3.83
C CYS A 60 -6.95 10.43 -3.72
N VAL A 61 -6.51 11.63 -4.14
CA VAL A 61 -5.10 12.04 -4.10
C VAL A 61 -4.49 11.94 -2.72
N ASP A 62 -5.16 12.43 -1.68
CA ASP A 62 -4.60 12.41 -0.32
C ASP A 62 -4.39 10.96 0.16
N SER A 63 -5.36 10.07 -0.11
CA SER A 63 -5.25 8.65 0.25
C SER A 63 -4.16 7.92 -0.54
N TYR A 64 -3.95 8.31 -1.80
CA TYR A 64 -2.86 7.78 -2.62
C TYR A 64 -1.49 8.26 -2.11
N LEU A 65 -1.35 9.53 -1.75
CA LEU A 65 -0.13 10.10 -1.19
C LEU A 65 0.23 9.45 0.15
N ASP A 66 -0.77 9.25 1.03
CA ASP A 66 -0.59 8.54 2.31
C ASP A 66 -0.10 7.10 2.09
N LEU A 67 -0.67 6.41 1.10
CA LEU A 67 -0.29 5.06 0.71
C LEU A 67 1.16 5.02 0.21
N ASP A 68 1.54 5.90 -0.72
CA ASP A 68 2.90 5.97 -1.27
C ASP A 68 3.93 6.32 -0.19
N GLN A 69 3.61 7.31 0.64
CA GLN A 69 4.49 7.73 1.72
C GLN A 69 4.71 6.61 2.75
N THR A 70 3.66 5.91 3.14
CA THR A 70 3.77 4.84 4.15
C THR A 70 4.56 3.67 3.60
N TYR A 71 4.33 3.28 2.34
CA TYR A 71 5.11 2.23 1.70
C TYR A 71 6.61 2.60 1.58
N ARG A 72 6.93 3.86 1.25
CA ARG A 72 8.32 4.35 1.25
C ARG A 72 8.96 4.28 2.63
N LYS A 73 8.26 4.72 3.68
CA LYS A 73 8.74 4.60 5.06
C LYS A 73 9.04 3.16 5.45
N MET A 74 8.20 2.20 5.04
CA MET A 74 8.48 0.76 5.25
C MET A 74 9.73 0.29 4.52
N ASN A 75 10.03 0.84 3.34
CA ASN A 75 11.22 0.50 2.56
C ASN A 75 12.49 1.22 3.03
N GLU A 76 12.37 2.34 3.75
CA GLU A 76 13.47 3.15 4.27
C GLU A 76 13.83 2.78 5.71
N LEU A 77 12.86 2.38 6.53
CA LEU A 77 13.09 2.03 7.93
C LEU A 77 13.86 0.70 8.01
N ALA A 78 15.13 0.78 8.42
CA ALA A 78 15.99 -0.38 8.68
C ALA A 78 15.96 -0.77 10.16
N ILE A 79 15.78 -2.07 10.43
CA ILE A 79 15.77 -2.69 11.75
C ILE A 79 16.70 -3.89 11.72
N ASN A 80 17.73 -3.87 12.56
CA ASN A 80 18.71 -4.95 12.70
C ASN A 80 19.22 -5.45 11.32
N ASP A 81 19.71 -4.51 10.50
CA ASP A 81 20.25 -4.74 9.15
C ASP A 81 19.25 -5.23 8.07
N SER A 82 17.96 -5.28 8.35
CA SER A 82 16.90 -5.59 7.36
C SER A 82 15.86 -4.47 7.27
N LYS A 83 15.25 -4.28 6.11
CA LYS A 83 14.21 -3.25 5.97
C LYS A 83 12.90 -3.76 6.54
N CYS A 84 12.09 -2.85 7.07
CA CYS A 84 10.77 -3.18 7.58
C CYS A 84 9.90 -3.92 6.55
N ILE A 85 9.98 -3.49 5.28
CA ILE A 85 9.26 -4.12 4.17
C ILE A 85 9.67 -5.59 3.93
N ASP A 86 10.92 -5.96 4.24
CA ASP A 86 11.43 -7.32 4.01
C ASP A 86 10.72 -8.34 4.91
N TYR A 87 10.27 -7.93 6.09
CA TYR A 87 9.46 -8.77 6.97
C TYR A 87 8.10 -9.13 6.36
N PHE A 88 7.48 -8.20 5.63
CA PHE A 88 6.13 -8.37 5.07
C PHE A 88 6.12 -8.91 3.64
N VAL A 89 7.24 -8.77 2.91
CA VAL A 89 7.37 -9.15 1.50
C VAL A 89 8.31 -10.35 1.32
N GLY A 90 9.28 -10.55 2.22
CA GLY A 90 10.28 -11.61 2.10
C GLY A 90 9.83 -12.99 2.60
N GLN A 91 8.80 -13.06 3.45
CA GLN A 91 8.40 -14.31 4.12
C GLN A 91 7.23 -15.05 3.44
N ASP A 92 6.45 -14.37 2.61
CA ASP A 92 5.26 -14.93 1.96
C ASP A 92 5.37 -14.81 0.43
N ARG A 93 4.96 -15.86 -0.30
CA ARG A 93 4.93 -15.88 -1.76
C ARG A 93 3.91 -14.90 -2.35
N LEU A 94 2.84 -14.58 -1.62
CA LEU A 94 1.82 -13.64 -2.11
C LEU A 94 2.26 -12.19 -2.01
N GLN A 95 3.17 -11.87 -1.08
CA GLN A 95 3.73 -10.53 -0.89
C GLN A 95 2.63 -9.45 -0.82
N ILE A 96 1.56 -9.70 -0.04
CA ILE A 96 0.29 -8.96 -0.10
C ILE A 96 0.51 -7.44 -0.04
N VAL A 97 1.39 -6.97 0.85
CA VAL A 97 1.72 -5.54 0.99
C VAL A 97 2.25 -4.95 -0.32
N HIS A 98 3.22 -5.62 -0.96
CA HIS A 98 3.76 -5.18 -2.25
C HIS A 98 2.73 -5.29 -3.37
N THR A 99 1.98 -6.39 -3.44
CA THR A 99 0.95 -6.61 -4.45
C THR A 99 -0.12 -5.53 -4.42
N LEU A 100 -0.63 -5.17 -3.23
CA LEU A 100 -1.63 -4.11 -3.09
C LEU A 100 -1.08 -2.71 -3.38
N TYR A 101 0.18 -2.45 -3.00
CA TYR A 101 0.87 -1.21 -3.37
C TYR A 101 0.95 -1.07 -4.89
N MET A 102 1.45 -2.11 -5.58
CA MET A 102 1.58 -2.11 -7.04
C MET A 102 0.25 -2.00 -7.76
N ALA A 103 -0.81 -2.66 -7.27
CA ALA A 103 -2.15 -2.49 -7.82
C ALA A 103 -2.64 -1.03 -7.72
N SER A 104 -2.37 -0.37 -6.60
CA SER A 104 -2.73 1.03 -6.37
C SER A 104 -1.94 1.99 -7.27
N VAL A 105 -0.62 1.76 -7.41
CA VAL A 105 0.25 2.52 -8.31
C VAL A 105 -0.18 2.34 -9.77
N ASN A 106 -0.48 1.12 -10.19
CA ASN A 106 -0.92 0.84 -11.56
C ASN A 106 -2.23 1.57 -11.88
N LEU A 107 -3.22 1.52 -10.97
CA LEU A 107 -4.48 2.24 -11.15
C LEU A 107 -4.26 3.77 -11.29
N TRP A 108 -3.39 4.33 -10.45
CA TRP A 108 -3.05 5.75 -10.49
C TRP A 108 -2.37 6.16 -11.82
N GLU A 109 -1.43 5.35 -12.28
CA GLU A 109 -0.67 5.60 -13.52
C GLU A 109 -1.45 5.31 -14.80
N GLU A 110 -2.36 4.34 -14.79
CA GLU A 110 -3.30 4.08 -15.89
C GLU A 110 -4.27 5.26 -16.08
N ALA A 111 -4.76 5.83 -14.98
CA ALA A 111 -5.58 7.04 -15.00
C ALA A 111 -4.78 8.32 -15.30
N LYS A 112 -3.44 8.23 -15.38
CA LYS A 112 -2.52 9.36 -15.59
C LYS A 112 -2.70 10.48 -14.55
N CYS A 113 -3.09 10.11 -13.32
CA CYS A 113 -3.38 11.07 -12.26
C CYS A 113 -2.18 11.94 -11.88
N SER A 114 -0.95 11.43 -12.02
CA SER A 114 0.27 12.20 -11.75
C SER A 114 0.41 13.47 -12.61
N LYS A 115 -0.26 13.54 -13.77
CA LYS A 115 -0.28 14.76 -14.61
C LYS A 115 -1.25 15.83 -14.11
N CYS A 116 -2.20 15.44 -13.25
CA CYS A 116 -3.21 16.34 -12.72
C CYS A 116 -2.65 17.27 -11.63
N PHE A 117 -1.49 16.94 -11.07
CA PHE A 117 -0.94 17.58 -9.89
C PHE A 117 0.49 18.06 -10.12
N ASP A 118 0.92 18.99 -9.28
CA ASP A 118 2.28 19.49 -9.29
C ASP A 118 3.25 18.54 -8.58
N VAL A 119 4.47 18.48 -9.12
CA VAL A 119 5.60 17.77 -8.53
C VAL A 119 6.58 18.80 -7.98
N VAL A 120 6.74 18.81 -6.65
CA VAL A 120 7.65 19.72 -5.95
C VAL A 120 8.78 18.90 -5.35
N ASN A 121 10.03 19.25 -5.66
CA ASN A 121 11.23 18.52 -5.22
C ASN A 121 11.21 17.01 -5.58
N GLY A 122 10.59 16.66 -6.72
CA GLY A 122 10.46 15.27 -7.15
C GLY A 122 9.38 14.47 -6.42
N GLN A 123 8.58 15.09 -5.55
CA GLN A 123 7.44 14.47 -4.88
C GLN A 123 6.11 15.03 -5.41
N LEU A 124 5.16 14.14 -5.65
CA LEU A 124 3.81 14.48 -6.04
C LEU A 124 3.11 15.20 -4.89
N THR A 125 2.38 16.27 -5.20
CA THR A 125 1.58 17.01 -4.22
C THR A 125 0.09 16.84 -4.52
N ASN A 126 -0.78 17.31 -3.62
CA ASN A 126 -2.21 17.39 -3.86
C ASN A 126 -2.65 18.72 -4.53
N ASN A 127 -1.69 19.58 -4.87
CA ASN A 127 -1.97 20.83 -5.58
C ASN A 127 -2.13 20.54 -7.07
N LEU A 128 -3.19 21.08 -7.67
CA LEU A 128 -3.47 20.91 -9.10
C LEU A 128 -2.41 21.60 -9.95
N SER A 129 -2.03 20.96 -11.05
CA SER A 129 -1.19 21.61 -12.05
C SER A 129 -1.93 22.74 -12.77
N ALA A 130 -1.20 23.74 -13.26
CA ALA A 130 -1.77 24.87 -13.99
C ALA A 130 -2.62 24.44 -15.20
N ASP A 131 -2.19 23.38 -15.89
CA ASP A 131 -2.91 22.79 -17.02
C ASP A 131 -4.25 22.20 -16.56
N THR A 132 -4.24 21.50 -15.43
CA THR A 132 -5.44 20.87 -14.86
C THR A 132 -6.44 21.92 -14.40
N GLU A 133 -5.98 22.97 -13.73
CA GLU A 133 -6.86 24.09 -13.37
C GLU A 133 -7.51 24.72 -14.61
N THR A 134 -6.72 24.93 -15.66
CA THR A 134 -7.20 25.52 -16.92
C THR A 134 -8.25 24.62 -17.56
N PHE A 135 -7.97 23.32 -17.65
CA PHE A 135 -8.92 22.33 -18.16
C PHE A 135 -10.22 22.33 -17.35
N LEU A 136 -10.15 22.29 -16.01
CA LEU A 136 -11.33 22.28 -15.16
C LEU A 136 -12.16 23.56 -15.26
N LYS A 137 -11.51 24.73 -15.43
CA LYS A 137 -12.19 26.01 -15.69
C LYS A 137 -12.98 25.94 -17.01
N LEU A 138 -12.37 25.41 -18.08
CA LEU A 138 -13.03 25.23 -19.38
C LEU A 138 -14.15 24.17 -19.32
N TYR A 139 -13.90 23.05 -18.66
CA TYR A 139 -14.85 21.97 -18.50
C TYR A 139 -16.10 22.43 -17.76
N LYS A 140 -15.95 23.11 -16.60
CA LYS A 140 -17.09 23.66 -15.84
C LYS A 140 -17.90 24.67 -16.65
N LYS A 141 -17.24 25.48 -17.48
CA LYS A 141 -17.91 26.44 -18.37
C LYS A 141 -18.75 25.75 -19.45
N ASN A 142 -18.32 24.58 -19.93
CA ASN A 142 -18.93 23.86 -21.04
C ASN A 142 -19.70 22.59 -20.63
N CYS A 143 -19.84 22.32 -19.33
CA CYS A 143 -20.33 21.06 -18.77
C CYS A 143 -21.78 20.71 -19.18
N CYS A 144 -22.51 21.67 -19.75
CA CYS A 144 -23.87 21.49 -20.26
C CYS A 144 -23.95 21.15 -21.77
N LEU A 145 -22.83 21.08 -22.50
CA LEU A 145 -22.81 20.85 -23.96
C LEU A 145 -22.59 19.38 -24.36
N PHE A 146 -22.25 18.50 -23.42
CA PHE A 146 -21.98 17.07 -23.67
C PHE A 146 -22.98 16.15 -22.94
N LYS A 147 -24.21 16.63 -22.73
CA LYS A 147 -25.32 15.83 -22.21
C LYS A 147 -26.35 15.56 -23.28
#